data_AF-R7HXG9-F1
#
_entry.id   AF-R7HXG9-F1
#
_cell.length_a   1.000
_cell.length_b   1.000
_cell.length_c   1.000
_cell.angle_alpha   90.00
_cell.angle_beta   90.00
_cell.angle_gamma   90.00
#
_symmetry.space_group_name_H-M   'P 1'
#
loop_
_entity.id
_entity.type
_entity.pdbx_description
1 polymer ?
#
loop_
_entity_poly.entity_id
_entity_poly.type
_entity_poly.pdbx_seq_one_letter_code
_entity_poly.pdbx_strand_id
1 'polypeptide(L)'
;MSGQAARLGFTLAEVLITLGIIGVVAAFTLPSLINKYRIKQLRTAFMRSSSIIQNAMNQTATEFGYNNFKELNNICGSLPESQTGTCVNSNMDDFEIINEDFLSRFNKLTEMKSGNLNSLKIYVLNYSGKSSQLYGNIYGVAPYNTPYAKLYYLSDGAVISSLTFFYHGKYDGVSLTFDTNGPKRAPNRQGYDIFVFTTGTWNKLCTKKQDGSTYNGRGCYDYALKDINPDDNTKGYWDSLY
;
A
#
# COMPACT_ATOMS: atom_id res chain seq x y z
N MET A 1 68.56 20.47 -28.02
CA MET A 1 68.15 20.08 -26.65
C MET A 1 66.81 19.37 -26.76
N SER A 2 66.76 18.06 -26.61
CA SER A 2 65.52 17.28 -26.72
C SER A 2 65.00 17.02 -25.31
N GLY A 3 63.97 17.78 -24.89
CA GLY A 3 63.25 17.52 -23.65
C GLY A 3 62.45 16.22 -23.79
N GLN A 4 62.88 15.15 -23.13
CA GLN A 4 62.06 13.96 -22.97
C GLN A 4 60.94 14.29 -21.98
N ALA A 5 59.71 14.39 -22.48
CA ALA A 5 58.53 14.40 -21.63
C ALA A 5 58.43 13.04 -20.92
N ALA A 6 58.64 13.03 -19.60
CA ALA A 6 58.41 11.84 -18.80
C ALA A 6 56.94 11.42 -18.93
N ARG A 7 56.69 10.25 -19.51
CA ARG A 7 55.34 9.65 -19.52
C ARG A 7 55.05 9.13 -18.12
N LEU A 8 54.35 9.93 -17.32
CA LEU A 8 53.80 9.54 -16.03
C LEU A 8 52.61 8.60 -16.28
N GLY A 9 52.81 7.30 -16.11
CA GLY A 9 51.75 6.29 -16.18
C GLY A 9 51.66 5.53 -14.85
N PHE A 10 50.45 5.14 -14.46
CA PHE A 10 50.25 4.30 -13.29
C PHE A 10 50.76 2.88 -13.55
N THR A 11 51.41 2.29 -12.56
CA THR A 11 51.79 0.88 -12.59
C THR A 11 50.55 -0.01 -12.49
N LEU A 12 50.65 -1.24 -13.01
CA LEU A 12 49.58 -2.23 -12.87
C LEU A 12 49.22 -2.48 -11.40
N ALA A 13 50.23 -2.51 -10.51
CA ALA A 13 50.02 -2.70 -9.08
C ALA A 13 49.22 -1.55 -8.45
N GLU A 14 49.53 -0.30 -8.78
CA GLU A 14 48.76 0.87 -8.31
C GLU A 14 47.31 0.83 -8.79
N VAL A 15 47.07 0.47 -10.04
CA VAL A 15 45.70 0.31 -10.58
C VAL A 15 44.94 -0.83 -9.88
N LEU A 16 45.58 -1.97 -9.62
CA LEU A 16 44.92 -3.10 -8.96
C LEU A 16 44.60 -2.82 -7.48
N ILE A 17 45.51 -2.17 -6.76
CA ILE A 17 45.28 -1.78 -5.36
C ILE A 17 44.15 -0.75 -5.28
N THR A 18 44.14 0.27 -6.15
CA THR A 18 43.08 1.28 -6.17
C THR A 18 41.71 0.69 -6.51
N LEU A 19 41.62 -0.18 -7.52
CA LEU A 19 40.39 -0.89 -7.85
C LEU A 19 39.94 -1.82 -6.71
N GLY A 20 40.88 -2.50 -6.04
CA GLY A 20 40.60 -3.33 -4.86
C GLY A 20 39.98 -2.54 -3.71
N ILE A 21 40.56 -1.39 -3.38
CA ILE A 21 40.05 -0.51 -2.32
C ILE A 21 38.65 0.02 -2.68
N ILE A 22 38.46 0.51 -3.92
CA ILE A 22 37.16 1.00 -4.39
C ILE A 22 36.12 -0.12 -4.34
N GLY A 23 36.47 -1.34 -4.75
CA GLY A 23 35.58 -2.50 -4.71
C GLY A 23 35.10 -2.82 -3.30
N VAL A 24 36.01 -2.86 -2.32
CA VAL A 24 35.67 -3.12 -0.91
C VAL A 24 34.78 -2.02 -0.33
N VAL A 25 35.14 -0.75 -0.55
CA VAL A 25 34.35 0.38 -0.04
C VAL A 25 32.95 0.43 -0.69
N ALA A 26 32.86 0.18 -1.99
CA ALA A 26 31.58 0.12 -2.70
C ALA A 26 30.70 -1.02 -2.19
N ALA A 27 31.26 -2.20 -1.93
CA ALA A 27 30.51 -3.36 -1.42
C ALA A 27 29.85 -3.08 -0.05
N PHE A 28 30.48 -2.27 0.81
CA PHE A 28 29.90 -1.89 2.10
C PHE A 28 28.88 -0.74 1.99
N THR A 29 29.10 0.21 1.08
CA THR A 29 28.28 1.44 1.01
C THR A 29 27.04 1.30 0.13
N LEU A 30 27.11 0.54 -0.97
CA LEU A 30 26.01 0.39 -1.92
C LEU A 30 24.73 -0.20 -1.29
N PRO A 31 24.77 -1.27 -0.47
CA PRO A 31 23.56 -1.81 0.14
C PRO A 31 22.83 -0.80 1.04
N SER A 32 23.59 -0.04 1.85
CA SER A 32 23.04 0.99 2.73
C SER A 32 22.38 2.12 1.93
N LEU A 33 23.04 2.58 0.87
CA LEU A 33 22.51 3.64 0.00
C LEU A 33 21.24 3.18 -0.74
N ILE A 34 21.23 1.95 -1.27
CA ILE A 34 20.07 1.36 -1.94
C ILE A 34 18.89 1.24 -0.99
N ASN A 35 19.11 0.78 0.24
CA ASN A 35 18.04 0.67 1.24
C ASN A 35 17.47 2.04 1.61
N LYS A 36 18.31 3.05 1.88
CA LYS A 36 17.85 4.43 2.13
C LYS A 36 17.01 5.00 0.98
N TYR A 37 17.45 4.75 -0.25
CA TYR A 37 16.71 5.17 -1.44
C TYR A 37 15.35 4.48 -1.53
N ARG A 38 15.30 3.14 -1.36
CA ARG A 38 14.04 2.37 -1.35
C ARG A 38 13.08 2.84 -0.27
N ILE A 39 13.55 3.04 0.96
CA ILE A 39 12.76 3.57 2.08
C ILE A 39 12.14 4.91 1.69
N LYS A 40 12.94 5.83 1.13
CA LYS A 40 12.46 7.15 0.69
C LYS A 40 11.42 7.03 -0.43
N GLN A 41 11.63 6.14 -1.40
CA GLN A 41 10.67 5.89 -2.47
C GLN A 41 9.33 5.38 -1.94
N LEU A 42 9.34 4.34 -1.10
CA LEU A 42 8.12 3.75 -0.52
C LEU A 42 7.35 4.78 0.31
N ARG A 43 8.04 5.50 1.19
CA ARG A 43 7.43 6.55 2.02
C ARG A 43 6.79 7.65 1.17
N THR A 44 7.50 8.12 0.15
CA THR A 44 7.00 9.21 -0.72
C THR A 44 5.78 8.76 -1.51
N ALA A 45 5.83 7.54 -2.07
CA ALA A 45 4.71 6.97 -2.82
C ALA A 45 3.49 6.76 -1.93
N PHE A 46 3.66 6.20 -0.73
CA PHE A 46 2.60 6.05 0.26
C PHE A 46 1.98 7.38 0.65
N MET A 47 2.79 8.37 1.05
CA MET A 47 2.27 9.66 1.53
C MET A 47 1.47 10.37 0.43
N ARG A 48 1.94 10.29 -0.82
CA ARG A 48 1.22 10.81 -1.97
C ARG A 48 -0.15 10.12 -2.15
N SER A 49 -0.16 8.79 -2.27
CA SER A 49 -1.41 8.04 -2.48
C SER A 49 -2.38 8.24 -1.32
N SER A 50 -1.89 8.15 -0.08
CA SER A 50 -2.69 8.35 1.13
C SER A 50 -3.30 9.76 1.18
N SER A 51 -2.54 10.80 0.84
CA SER A 51 -3.05 12.18 0.84
C SER A 51 -4.15 12.39 -0.20
N ILE A 52 -3.95 11.92 -1.42
CA ILE A 52 -4.95 12.04 -2.51
C ILE A 52 -6.23 11.28 -2.12
N ILE A 53 -6.10 10.05 -1.65
CA ILE A 53 -7.23 9.20 -1.27
C ILE A 53 -7.98 9.79 -0.07
N GLN A 54 -7.28 10.23 0.98
CA GLN A 54 -7.93 10.85 2.15
C GLN A 54 -8.67 12.14 1.78
N ASN A 55 -8.13 12.94 0.86
CA ASN A 55 -8.80 14.13 0.37
C ASN A 55 -10.10 13.77 -0.37
N ALA A 56 -10.02 12.84 -1.33
CA ALA A 56 -11.20 12.33 -2.05
C ALA A 56 -12.26 11.76 -1.11
N MET A 57 -11.88 10.91 -0.15
CA MET A 57 -12.80 10.31 0.82
C MET A 57 -13.46 11.38 1.71
N ASN A 58 -12.72 12.38 2.20
CA ASN A 58 -13.30 13.44 3.02
C ASN A 58 -14.26 14.34 2.23
N GLN A 59 -13.92 14.71 0.99
CA GLN A 59 -14.82 15.46 0.11
C GLN A 59 -16.12 14.68 -0.14
N THR A 60 -16.00 13.39 -0.43
CA THR A 60 -17.16 12.49 -0.58
C THR A 60 -17.99 12.50 0.70
N ALA A 61 -17.36 12.30 1.86
CA ALA A 61 -18.09 12.29 3.15
C ALA A 61 -18.88 13.58 3.37
N THR A 62 -18.28 14.75 3.09
CA THR A 62 -18.94 16.05 3.21
C THR A 62 -20.12 16.20 2.24
N GLU A 63 -20.01 15.70 1.01
CA GLU A 63 -21.11 15.71 0.03
C GLU A 63 -22.34 14.96 0.56
N PHE A 64 -22.13 13.81 1.22
CA PHE A 64 -23.20 13.00 1.81
C PHE A 64 -23.57 13.42 3.25
N GLY A 65 -23.13 14.60 3.70
CA GLY A 65 -23.55 15.18 4.99
C GLY A 65 -22.78 14.68 6.23
N TYR A 66 -21.60 14.08 6.04
CA TYR A 66 -20.70 13.64 7.12
C TYR A 66 -19.52 14.59 7.31
N ASN A 67 -19.00 14.71 8.53
CA ASN A 67 -17.87 15.61 8.80
C ASN A 67 -16.54 15.05 8.30
N ASN A 68 -16.41 13.73 8.25
CA ASN A 68 -15.21 13.04 7.80
C ASN A 68 -15.54 11.63 7.31
N PHE A 69 -14.65 11.04 6.50
CA PHE A 69 -14.90 9.72 5.90
C PHE A 69 -15.10 8.59 6.91
N LYS A 70 -14.62 8.71 8.15
CA LYS A 70 -14.81 7.63 9.15
C LYS A 70 -16.27 7.52 9.56
N GLU A 71 -17.03 8.62 9.49
CA GLU A 71 -18.45 8.65 9.85
C GLU A 71 -19.33 7.93 8.81
N LEU A 72 -18.83 7.67 7.60
CA LEU A 72 -19.50 6.76 6.65
C LEU A 72 -19.68 5.35 7.25
N ASN A 73 -18.86 4.98 8.24
CA ASN A 73 -19.04 3.75 8.98
C ASN A 73 -20.33 3.71 9.81
N ASN A 74 -20.92 4.86 10.11
CA ASN A 74 -22.13 4.94 10.95
C ASN A 74 -23.38 4.47 10.22
N ILE A 75 -23.34 4.34 8.88
CA ILE A 75 -24.49 3.88 8.07
C ILE A 75 -24.98 2.51 8.57
N CYS A 76 -24.06 1.56 8.80
CA CYS A 76 -24.39 0.25 9.34
C CYS A 76 -23.58 -0.16 10.59
N GLY A 77 -22.47 0.52 10.89
CA GLY A 77 -21.53 0.10 11.94
C GLY A 77 -22.01 0.33 13.38
N SER A 78 -23.08 1.09 13.58
CA SER A 78 -23.72 1.31 14.90
C SER A 78 -24.78 0.25 15.23
N LEU A 79 -25.16 -0.58 14.25
CA LEU A 79 -26.23 -1.57 14.40
C LEU A 79 -25.72 -2.85 15.10
N PRO A 80 -26.62 -3.61 15.75
CA PRO A 80 -26.30 -4.95 16.21
C PRO A 80 -25.82 -5.83 15.05
N GLU A 81 -24.87 -6.73 15.31
CA GLU A 81 -24.29 -7.65 14.30
C GLU A 81 -25.34 -8.48 13.55
N SER A 82 -26.46 -8.82 14.19
CA SER A 82 -27.57 -9.53 13.52
C SER A 82 -28.28 -8.70 12.44
N GLN A 83 -28.11 -7.38 12.43
CA GLN A 83 -28.78 -6.44 11.52
C GLN A 83 -27.84 -5.84 10.48
N THR A 84 -26.52 -5.98 10.63
CA THR A 84 -25.54 -5.34 9.74
C THR A 84 -25.66 -5.86 8.30
N GLY A 85 -25.88 -7.17 8.13
CA GLY A 85 -26.08 -7.77 6.80
C GLY A 85 -27.34 -7.25 6.10
N THR A 86 -28.44 -7.10 6.83
CA THR A 86 -29.68 -6.50 6.27
C THR A 86 -29.45 -5.03 5.91
N CYS A 87 -28.75 -4.27 6.75
CA CYS A 87 -28.41 -2.89 6.45
C CYS A 87 -27.61 -2.76 5.14
N VAL A 88 -26.61 -3.63 4.92
CA VAL A 88 -25.83 -3.62 3.67
C VAL A 88 -26.71 -3.83 2.45
N ASN A 89 -27.60 -4.81 2.51
CA ASN A 89 -28.48 -5.11 1.37
C ASN A 89 -29.45 -3.96 1.09
N SER A 90 -29.96 -3.31 2.14
CA SER A 90 -30.89 -2.18 2.01
C SER A 90 -30.23 -0.89 1.51
N ASN A 91 -28.92 -0.72 1.71
CA ASN A 91 -28.16 0.49 1.33
C ASN A 91 -27.20 0.24 0.15
N MET A 92 -27.37 -0.86 -0.60
CA MET A 92 -26.43 -1.22 -1.66
C MET A 92 -26.33 -0.14 -2.75
N ASP A 93 -27.47 0.40 -3.17
CA ASP A 93 -27.56 1.46 -4.18
C ASP A 93 -26.89 2.74 -3.67
N ASP A 94 -27.12 3.11 -2.40
CA ASP A 94 -26.49 4.27 -1.76
C ASP A 94 -24.96 4.10 -1.69
N PHE A 95 -24.48 2.89 -1.37
CA PHE A 95 -23.04 2.61 -1.35
C PHE A 95 -22.40 2.69 -2.73
N GLU A 96 -23.10 2.25 -3.77
CA GLU A 96 -22.65 2.40 -5.15
C GLU A 96 -22.56 3.89 -5.53
N ILE A 97 -23.58 4.69 -5.22
CA ILE A 97 -23.60 6.14 -5.45
C ILE A 97 -22.47 6.85 -4.70
N ILE A 98 -22.25 6.52 -3.43
CA ILE A 98 -21.13 7.08 -2.64
C ILE A 98 -19.78 6.71 -3.27
N ASN A 99 -19.64 5.47 -3.73
CA ASN A 99 -18.42 5.03 -4.40
C ASN A 99 -18.23 5.74 -5.76
N GLU A 100 -19.29 5.96 -6.53
CA GLU A 100 -19.23 6.72 -7.80
C GLU A 100 -18.79 8.17 -7.56
N ASP A 101 -19.35 8.84 -6.56
CA ASP A 101 -18.91 10.19 -6.19
C ASP A 101 -17.44 10.19 -5.77
N PHE A 102 -17.02 9.23 -4.92
CA PHE A 102 -15.62 9.07 -4.52
C PHE A 102 -14.69 8.93 -5.72
N LEU A 103 -15.03 8.07 -6.68
CA LEU A 103 -14.23 7.85 -7.89
C LEU A 103 -14.24 9.09 -8.80
N SER A 104 -15.32 9.87 -8.82
CA SER A 104 -15.40 11.12 -9.58
C SER A 104 -14.42 12.19 -9.10
N ARG A 105 -13.97 12.13 -7.83
CA ARG A 105 -12.99 13.06 -7.26
C ARG A 105 -11.58 12.91 -7.85
N PHE A 106 -11.35 11.88 -8.68
CA PHE A 106 -10.07 11.64 -9.34
C PHE A 106 -10.10 12.09 -10.80
N ASN A 107 -9.18 12.99 -11.18
CA ASN A 107 -9.15 13.59 -12.52
C ASN A 107 -8.97 12.60 -13.69
N LYS A 108 -8.40 11.41 -13.45
CA LYS A 108 -8.18 10.35 -14.45
C LYS A 108 -8.11 8.98 -13.78
N LEU A 109 -9.12 8.15 -14.02
CA LEU A 109 -9.15 6.76 -13.61
C LEU A 109 -9.18 5.86 -14.84
N THR A 110 -8.34 4.83 -14.86
CA THR A 110 -8.41 3.76 -15.86
C THR A 110 -8.82 2.48 -15.16
N GLU A 111 -10.02 1.99 -15.43
CA GLU A 111 -10.48 0.70 -14.88
C GLU A 111 -9.54 -0.43 -15.29
N MET A 112 -9.11 -1.22 -14.32
CA MET A 112 -8.37 -2.45 -14.58
C MET A 112 -9.35 -3.52 -15.07
N LYS A 113 -9.44 -3.64 -16.40
CA LYS A 113 -10.22 -4.69 -17.05
C LYS A 113 -9.57 -6.05 -16.79
N SER A 114 -10.07 -6.79 -15.80
CA SER A 114 -9.71 -8.18 -15.58
C SER A 114 -10.96 -8.99 -15.30
N GLY A 115 -11.29 -9.94 -16.18
CA GLY A 115 -12.42 -10.85 -15.96
C GLY A 115 -12.25 -11.71 -14.70
N ASN A 116 -11.00 -11.94 -14.27
CA ASN A 116 -10.67 -12.51 -12.96
C ASN A 116 -9.25 -12.06 -12.57
N LEU A 117 -9.10 -11.19 -11.56
CA LEU A 117 -7.80 -10.70 -11.09
C LEU A 117 -6.84 -11.83 -10.71
N ASN A 118 -7.36 -12.96 -10.23
CA ASN A 118 -6.56 -14.13 -9.87
C ASN A 118 -5.96 -14.86 -11.07
N SER A 119 -6.54 -14.69 -12.27
CA SER A 119 -5.95 -15.21 -13.52
C SER A 119 -4.61 -14.58 -13.86
N LEU A 120 -4.34 -13.38 -13.34
CA LEU A 120 -3.06 -12.69 -13.54
C LEU A 120 -1.91 -13.34 -12.76
N LYS A 121 -2.21 -14.25 -11.82
CA LYS A 121 -1.22 -14.96 -10.97
C LYS A 121 -0.21 -14.02 -10.30
N ILE A 122 -0.68 -12.84 -9.91
CA ILE A 122 0.12 -11.86 -9.18
C ILE A 122 0.05 -12.23 -7.70
N TYR A 123 1.19 -12.56 -7.11
CA TYR A 123 1.30 -12.93 -5.71
C TYR A 123 1.70 -11.74 -4.87
N VAL A 124 1.04 -11.60 -3.72
CA VAL A 124 1.27 -10.56 -2.74
C VAL A 124 1.73 -11.20 -1.44
N LEU A 125 2.87 -10.76 -0.95
CA LEU A 125 3.39 -11.16 0.35
C LEU A 125 2.67 -10.39 1.46
N ASN A 126 2.44 -11.07 2.59
CA ASN A 126 2.02 -10.40 3.80
C ASN A 126 3.15 -9.52 4.36
N TYR A 127 2.86 -8.72 5.39
CA TYR A 127 3.83 -7.78 5.96
C TYR A 127 5.10 -8.46 6.49
N SER A 128 5.01 -9.63 7.14
CA SER A 128 6.19 -10.38 7.58
C SER A 128 6.95 -11.09 6.46
N GLY A 129 6.34 -11.25 5.28
CA GLY A 129 6.92 -11.92 4.10
C GLY A 129 6.85 -13.44 4.18
N LYS A 130 6.06 -14.00 5.11
CA LYS A 130 6.01 -15.44 5.43
C LYS A 130 4.78 -16.15 4.88
N SER A 131 3.75 -15.40 4.50
CA SER A 131 2.60 -15.93 3.76
C SER A 131 2.36 -15.12 2.49
N SER A 132 1.69 -15.74 1.52
CA SER A 132 1.34 -15.10 0.26
C SER A 132 -0.11 -15.39 -0.12
N GLN A 133 -0.71 -14.48 -0.89
CA GLN A 133 -2.02 -14.64 -1.49
C GLN A 133 -2.03 -14.07 -2.90
N LEU A 134 -3.05 -14.41 -3.68
CA LEU A 134 -3.27 -13.78 -4.98
C LEU A 134 -3.74 -12.34 -4.78
N TYR A 135 -3.36 -11.46 -5.71
CA TYR A 135 -3.69 -10.03 -5.66
C TYR A 135 -5.21 -9.78 -5.57
N GLY A 136 -6.01 -10.57 -6.28
CA GLY A 136 -7.47 -10.48 -6.23
C GLY A 136 -8.10 -10.88 -4.90
N ASN A 137 -7.34 -11.55 -4.02
CA ASN A 137 -7.79 -11.98 -2.70
C ASN A 137 -7.46 -10.97 -1.59
N ILE A 138 -6.75 -9.87 -1.91
CA ILE A 138 -6.49 -8.82 -0.94
C ILE A 138 -7.82 -8.26 -0.46
N TYR A 139 -7.94 -8.05 0.85
CA TYR A 139 -9.12 -7.44 1.46
C TYR A 139 -9.42 -6.08 0.79
N GLY A 140 -10.68 -5.78 0.49
CA GLY A 140 -11.07 -4.56 -0.27
C GLY A 140 -10.87 -4.65 -1.79
N VAL A 141 -10.17 -5.66 -2.31
CA VAL A 141 -10.09 -5.93 -3.76
C VAL A 141 -11.14 -6.96 -4.20
N ALA A 142 -11.36 -8.00 -3.38
CA ALA A 142 -12.34 -9.04 -3.69
C ALA A 142 -13.79 -8.53 -3.55
N PRO A 143 -14.70 -8.86 -4.49
CA PRO A 143 -16.05 -8.28 -4.54
C PRO A 143 -17.06 -8.89 -3.55
N TYR A 144 -16.60 -9.49 -2.43
CA TYR A 144 -17.37 -10.42 -1.59
C TYR A 144 -18.83 -9.98 -1.31
N ASN A 145 -19.04 -8.74 -0.86
CA ASN A 145 -20.36 -8.11 -0.64
C ASN A 145 -20.49 -6.75 -1.36
N THR A 146 -19.68 -6.53 -2.38
CA THR A 146 -19.62 -5.26 -3.11
C THR A 146 -19.56 -5.58 -4.60
N PRO A 147 -20.71 -5.82 -5.24
CA PRO A 147 -20.78 -6.25 -6.64
C PRO A 147 -20.22 -5.20 -7.61
N TYR A 148 -20.25 -3.93 -7.24
CA TYR A 148 -19.65 -2.81 -7.98
C TYR A 148 -18.14 -2.64 -7.72
N ALA A 149 -17.50 -3.47 -6.89
CA ALA A 149 -16.09 -3.32 -6.57
C ALA A 149 -15.19 -3.57 -7.79
N LYS A 150 -14.37 -2.58 -8.12
CA LYS A 150 -13.41 -2.60 -9.21
C LYS A 150 -12.07 -2.05 -8.74
N LEU A 151 -11.06 -2.18 -9.60
CA LEU A 151 -9.76 -1.55 -9.41
C LEU A 151 -9.49 -0.52 -10.50
N TYR A 152 -8.85 0.58 -10.13
CA TYR A 152 -8.57 1.69 -11.02
C TYR A 152 -7.11 2.09 -10.93
N TYR A 153 -6.47 2.26 -12.09
CA TYR A 153 -5.16 2.89 -12.19
C TYR A 153 -5.31 4.41 -12.11
N LEU A 154 -4.48 5.01 -11.27
CA LEU A 154 -4.18 6.44 -11.26
C LEU A 154 -3.14 6.77 -12.33
N SER A 155 -3.05 8.05 -12.69
CA SER A 155 -2.13 8.54 -13.74
C SER A 155 -0.63 8.27 -13.47
N ASP A 156 -0.24 8.02 -12.23
CA ASP A 156 1.13 7.70 -11.82
C ASP A 156 1.43 6.19 -11.78
N GLY A 157 0.44 5.35 -12.09
CA GLY A 157 0.54 3.91 -12.06
C GLY A 157 0.18 3.26 -10.73
N ALA A 158 -0.15 4.04 -9.69
CA ALA A 158 -0.76 3.50 -8.49
C ALA A 158 -2.15 2.91 -8.81
N VAL A 159 -2.61 1.96 -8.02
CA VAL A 159 -3.93 1.34 -8.13
C VAL A 159 -4.73 1.61 -6.87
N ILE A 160 -6.02 1.91 -7.02
CA ILE A 160 -6.98 2.01 -5.92
C ILE A 160 -8.14 1.07 -6.17
N SER A 161 -8.71 0.50 -5.12
CA SER A 161 -10.01 -0.18 -5.18
C SER A 161 -11.15 0.82 -5.10
N SER A 162 -12.34 0.37 -5.49
CA SER A 162 -13.59 0.99 -5.04
C SER A 162 -13.61 1.13 -3.51
N LEU A 163 -14.39 2.09 -3.02
CA LEU A 163 -14.73 2.19 -1.61
C LEU A 163 -15.69 1.04 -1.28
N THR A 164 -15.31 0.20 -0.33
CA THR A 164 -16.07 -1.02 0.02
C THR A 164 -16.64 -0.95 1.42
N PHE A 165 -17.89 -1.38 1.58
CA PHE A 165 -18.65 -1.31 2.83
C PHE A 165 -18.83 -2.71 3.42
N PHE A 166 -17.77 -3.24 4.04
CA PHE A 166 -17.86 -4.53 4.71
C PHE A 166 -18.64 -4.36 6.02
N TYR A 167 -19.71 -5.14 6.22
CA TYR A 167 -20.44 -5.19 7.49
C TYR A 167 -21.00 -6.59 7.77
N HIS A 168 -20.12 -7.58 7.93
CA HIS A 168 -20.50 -8.94 8.34
C HIS A 168 -20.54 -9.12 9.86
N GLY A 169 -20.06 -8.12 10.61
CA GLY A 169 -20.15 -8.06 12.06
C GLY A 169 -19.60 -6.75 12.61
N LYS A 170 -19.65 -6.59 13.94
CA LYS A 170 -19.34 -5.32 14.65
C LYS A 170 -17.92 -4.78 14.47
N TYR A 171 -17.02 -5.56 13.87
CA TYR A 171 -15.62 -5.21 13.68
C TYR A 171 -15.27 -4.88 12.23
N ASP A 172 -16.23 -4.97 11.32
CA ASP A 172 -16.03 -4.56 9.94
C ASP A 172 -16.24 -3.06 9.76
N GLY A 173 -16.04 -2.58 8.53
CA GLY A 173 -16.33 -1.20 8.19
C GLY A 173 -15.93 -0.83 6.76
N VAL A 174 -16.05 0.47 6.48
CA VAL A 174 -15.61 1.08 5.23
C VAL A 174 -14.12 0.82 5.01
N SER A 175 -13.78 0.29 3.85
CA SER A 175 -12.43 -0.14 3.51
C SER A 175 -12.06 0.20 2.06
N LEU A 176 -10.79 0.50 1.84
CA LEU A 176 -10.23 0.76 0.52
C LEU A 176 -8.80 0.24 0.50
N THR A 177 -8.44 -0.46 -0.57
CA THR A 177 -7.09 -0.94 -0.79
C THR A 177 -6.43 -0.12 -1.88
N PHE A 178 -5.18 0.27 -1.65
CA PHE A 178 -4.38 0.91 -2.66
C PHE A 178 -2.99 0.32 -2.73
N ASP A 179 -2.44 0.37 -3.92
CA ASP A 179 -1.13 -0.10 -4.31
C ASP A 179 -0.37 1.09 -4.91
N THR A 180 0.72 1.48 -4.28
CA THR A 180 1.43 2.73 -4.56
C THR A 180 2.25 2.71 -5.85
N ASN A 181 2.54 1.54 -6.41
CA ASN A 181 3.35 1.37 -7.62
C ASN A 181 2.69 0.44 -8.66
N GLY A 182 1.57 -0.17 -8.31
CA GLY A 182 0.74 -1.02 -9.15
C GLY A 182 1.22 -2.48 -9.19
N PRO A 183 0.34 -3.42 -9.57
CA PRO A 183 0.51 -4.85 -9.32
C PRO A 183 1.65 -5.52 -10.11
N LYS A 184 2.21 -4.83 -11.10
CA LYS A 184 3.28 -5.34 -11.97
C LYS A 184 4.68 -4.95 -11.47
N ARG A 185 4.79 -4.07 -10.48
CA ARG A 185 6.08 -3.60 -9.96
C ARG A 185 6.27 -4.15 -8.54
N ALA A 186 7.44 -4.75 -8.29
CA ALA A 186 7.82 -5.20 -6.96
C ALA A 186 7.90 -3.99 -5.99
N PRO A 187 7.70 -4.19 -4.67
CA PRO A 187 7.72 -5.47 -3.95
C PRO A 187 6.45 -6.34 -3.96
N ASN A 188 5.26 -5.84 -4.32
CA ASN A 188 3.96 -6.52 -4.15
C ASN A 188 3.82 -7.11 -2.75
N ARG A 189 3.90 -6.25 -1.73
CA ARG A 189 3.92 -6.65 -0.33
C ARG A 189 3.09 -5.71 0.53
N GLN A 190 2.21 -6.29 1.33
CA GLN A 190 1.39 -5.53 2.25
C GLN A 190 2.27 -4.77 3.26
N GLY A 191 2.00 -3.48 3.46
CA GLY A 191 2.80 -2.60 4.31
C GLY A 191 4.07 -2.03 3.64
N TYR A 192 4.38 -2.40 2.39
CA TYR A 192 5.51 -1.81 1.67
C TYR A 192 4.98 -0.90 0.57
N ASP A 193 4.22 -1.48 -0.36
CA ASP A 193 3.58 -0.78 -1.48
C ASP A 193 2.06 -0.96 -1.50
N ILE A 194 1.52 -2.01 -0.87
CA ILE A 194 0.09 -2.28 -0.80
C ILE A 194 -0.44 -2.01 0.61
N PHE A 195 -1.48 -1.19 0.74
CA PHE A 195 -2.06 -0.78 2.02
C PHE A 195 -3.57 -0.85 1.99
N VAL A 196 -4.16 -1.13 3.15
CA VAL A 196 -5.61 -1.14 3.36
C VAL A 196 -5.96 -0.01 4.31
N PHE A 197 -6.71 0.96 3.81
CA PHE A 197 -7.45 1.87 4.67
C PHE A 197 -8.72 1.15 5.16
N THR A 198 -9.03 1.25 6.45
CA THR A 198 -10.26 0.66 7.00
C THR A 198 -10.67 1.30 8.33
N THR A 199 -11.97 1.55 8.48
CA THR A 199 -12.60 1.95 9.75
C THR A 199 -12.85 0.75 10.68
N GLY A 200 -12.94 -0.46 10.13
CA GLY A 200 -13.17 -1.69 10.88
C GLY A 200 -11.94 -2.17 11.65
N THR A 201 -12.15 -2.74 12.83
CA THR A 201 -11.11 -3.25 13.75
C THR A 201 -10.77 -4.72 13.56
N TRP A 202 -11.50 -5.46 12.73
CA TRP A 202 -11.28 -6.88 12.49
C TRP A 202 -9.88 -7.14 11.93
N ASN A 203 -9.11 -7.99 12.61
CA ASN A 203 -7.84 -8.52 12.12
C ASN A 203 -6.86 -7.44 11.57
N LYS A 204 -6.78 -6.26 12.21
CA LYS A 204 -5.83 -5.17 11.87
C LYS A 204 -4.40 -5.52 12.27
N LEU A 205 -3.86 -6.60 11.73
CA LEU A 205 -2.51 -7.06 11.98
C LEU A 205 -1.48 -6.25 11.18
N CYS A 206 -0.40 -5.87 11.84
CA CYS A 206 0.82 -5.35 11.22
C CYS A 206 1.99 -5.69 12.12
N THR A 207 2.66 -6.81 11.88
CA THR A 207 3.81 -7.23 12.69
C THR A 207 4.74 -8.15 11.90
N LYS A 208 6.05 -8.01 12.06
CA LYS A 208 7.07 -8.94 11.55
C LYS A 208 7.22 -10.18 12.45
N LYS A 209 6.66 -10.17 13.66
CA LYS A 209 6.76 -11.27 14.66
C LYS A 209 5.75 -12.40 14.41
N GLN A 210 4.71 -12.18 13.59
CA GLN A 210 3.68 -13.18 13.29
C GLN A 210 3.77 -13.71 11.85
N ASP A 211 3.62 -15.02 11.69
CA ASP A 211 4.14 -15.72 10.51
C ASP A 211 3.09 -16.35 9.59
N GLY A 212 1.84 -16.52 10.04
CA GLY A 212 0.89 -17.37 9.32
C GLY A 212 -0.21 -16.64 8.54
N SER A 213 -0.60 -15.43 8.94
CA SER A 213 -1.84 -14.84 8.43
C SER A 213 -1.62 -14.08 7.11
N THR A 214 -2.44 -14.36 6.10
CA THR A 214 -2.54 -13.57 4.86
C THR A 214 -3.16 -12.18 5.09
N TYR A 215 -3.72 -11.93 6.29
CA TYR A 215 -4.25 -10.61 6.68
C TYR A 215 -3.21 -9.73 7.37
N ASN A 216 -2.00 -10.25 7.66
CA ASN A 216 -0.92 -9.46 8.23
C ASN A 216 -0.45 -8.39 7.23
N GLY A 217 -0.78 -7.13 7.50
CA GLY A 217 -0.71 -6.05 6.53
C GLY A 217 -1.91 -5.12 6.58
N ARG A 218 -3.09 -5.62 6.97
CA ARG A 218 -4.34 -4.85 7.05
C ARG A 218 -4.22 -3.65 8.01
N GLY A 219 -3.46 -3.78 9.09
CA GLY A 219 -3.24 -2.71 10.06
C GLY A 219 -2.10 -1.75 9.68
N CYS A 220 -1.30 -2.05 8.66
CA CYS A 220 -0.04 -1.34 8.43
C CYS A 220 -0.21 0.10 7.97
N TYR A 221 -1.36 0.46 7.39
CA TYR A 221 -1.66 1.84 7.01
C TYR A 221 -1.50 2.82 8.18
N ASP A 222 -2.04 2.50 9.35
CA ASP A 222 -2.04 3.41 10.51
C ASP A 222 -0.63 3.64 11.06
N TYR A 223 0.20 2.59 11.05
CA TYR A 223 1.60 2.64 11.48
C TYR A 223 2.48 3.39 10.48
N ALA A 224 2.29 3.13 9.18
CA ALA A 224 2.98 3.79 8.09
C ALA A 224 2.72 5.30 8.04
N LEU A 225 1.46 5.71 8.28
CA LEU A 225 1.06 7.11 8.33
C LEU A 225 1.68 7.85 9.51
N LYS A 226 1.78 7.21 10.68
CA LYS A 226 2.37 7.79 11.89
C LYS A 226 3.90 7.67 11.94
N ASP A 227 4.49 6.92 11.00
CA ASP A 227 5.90 6.54 11.01
C ASP A 227 6.32 5.89 12.34
N ILE A 228 5.52 4.95 12.84
CA ILE A 228 5.79 4.18 14.07
C ILE A 228 5.92 2.71 13.71
N ASN A 229 7.02 2.07 14.08
CA ASN A 229 7.19 0.64 13.89
C ASN A 229 6.28 -0.14 14.87
N PRO A 230 5.46 -1.09 14.37
CA PRO A 230 4.50 -1.82 15.20
C PRO A 230 5.14 -2.82 16.18
N ASP A 231 6.40 -3.24 15.95
CA ASP A 231 7.08 -4.25 16.74
C ASP A 231 8.10 -3.70 17.73
N ASP A 232 8.57 -2.46 17.48
CA ASP A 232 9.65 -1.81 18.20
C ASP A 232 9.59 -0.28 17.99
N ASN A 233 9.18 0.46 19.03
CA ASN A 233 8.99 1.90 18.98
C ASN A 233 10.31 2.71 18.94
N THR A 234 11.48 2.08 18.88
CA THR A 234 12.78 2.78 18.82
C THR A 234 13.12 3.31 17.42
N LYS A 235 12.40 2.86 16.38
CA LYS A 235 12.61 3.28 14.98
C LYS A 235 11.28 3.64 14.30
N GLY A 236 11.38 4.47 13.28
CA GLY A 236 10.25 4.77 12.41
C GLY A 236 9.76 3.54 11.64
N TYR A 237 8.52 3.58 11.17
CA TYR A 237 7.93 2.50 10.36
C TYR A 237 8.80 2.22 9.13
N TRP A 238 9.13 3.27 8.37
CA TRP A 238 9.81 3.14 7.09
C TRP A 238 11.26 2.65 7.25
N ASP A 239 11.96 3.14 8.28
CA ASP A 239 13.32 2.72 8.61
C ASP A 239 13.39 1.28 9.14
N SER A 240 12.26 0.70 9.55
CA SER A 240 12.19 -0.69 9.99
C SER A 240 12.05 -1.70 8.85
N LEU A 241 11.77 -1.25 7.61
CA LEU A 241 11.47 -2.14 6.49
C LEU A 241 12.69 -2.88 5.94
N TYR A 242 13.89 -2.30 6.02
CA TYR A 242 15.15 -2.81 5.46
C TYR A 242 16.30 -2.87 6.47
#